data_AF-A0A2E2C6W2-F1
#
_entry.id   AF-A0A2E2C6W2-F1
#
_cell.length_a   1.000
_cell.length_b   1.000
_cell.length_c   1.000
_cell.angle_alpha   90.00
_cell.angle_beta   90.00
_cell.angle_gamma   90.00
#
_symmetry.space_group_name_H-M   'P 1'
#
loop_
_entity.id
_entity.type
_entity.pdbx_description
1 polymer ?
#
loop_
_entity_poly.entity_id
_entity_poly.type
_entity_poly.pdbx_seq_one_letter_code
_entity_poly.pdbx_strand_id
1 'polypeptide(L)'
;MKKEIILSKMKGQRRYLAPADTGDDDLGPLKLLPGIWKNEPNLSGRGWNIIALPFATAPGAGFNYRLMMNQYNEVLTFSLIDKGVPNRGISVDESSGTTQESDQFVVTLDYEQQVKQISAADFPDSGLAGPADLPIHHEPGLWLYMLNETPLGLDVGRLATIPHGDSVLALGKSKVEDGPPDIPDEVSGLPVGVSPDVEGNPYLSPYKNFIDHPFKGVVSDPAFPGFLPHRTTDLLRAANEGVEIKRTTTLSVDTTVETGGIHNIPFVVRQANAASMKSTFWIQELVEKDKHGKPKLRLQYLQVVLLDFFSRRDGLPGLIRWPHISINTMEKVAPSKAEVEVAPAIQS
;
A
#
# COMPACT_ATOMS: atom_id res chain seq x y z
N MET A 1 -2.60 -4.00 -28.27
CA MET A 1 -1.39 -3.56 -28.99
C MET A 1 -0.13 -3.50 -28.13
N LYS A 2 0.06 -2.57 -27.16
CA LYS A 2 1.32 -2.53 -26.37
C LYS A 2 1.58 -3.79 -25.53
N LYS A 3 0.58 -4.30 -24.80
CA LYS A 3 0.71 -5.52 -23.96
C LYS A 3 1.04 -6.78 -24.77
N GLU A 4 0.46 -6.95 -25.96
CA GLU A 4 0.73 -8.09 -26.85
C GLU A 4 2.15 -8.06 -27.41
N ILE A 5 2.68 -6.87 -27.71
CA ILE A 5 4.08 -6.70 -28.14
C ILE A 5 5.03 -7.14 -27.03
N ILE A 6 4.77 -6.69 -25.79
CA ILE A 6 5.56 -7.09 -24.62
C ILE A 6 5.46 -8.61 -24.42
N LEU A 7 4.26 -9.20 -24.50
CA LEU A 7 4.06 -10.64 -24.37
C LEU A 7 4.83 -11.44 -25.44
N SER A 8 4.76 -11.01 -26.71
CA SER A 8 5.51 -11.66 -27.80
C SER A 8 7.01 -11.61 -27.56
N LYS A 9 7.52 -10.47 -27.09
CA LYS A 9 8.92 -10.31 -26.67
C LYS A 9 9.27 -11.26 -25.52
N MET A 10 8.46 -11.32 -24.45
CA MET A 10 8.72 -12.20 -23.30
C MET A 10 8.66 -13.69 -23.65
N LYS A 11 7.77 -14.10 -24.57
CA LYS A 11 7.73 -15.48 -25.08
C LYS A 11 8.98 -15.87 -25.86
N GLY A 12 9.57 -14.93 -26.60
CA GLY A 12 10.77 -15.16 -27.40
C GLY A 12 12.10 -14.97 -26.66
N GLN A 13 12.08 -14.44 -25.43
CA GLN A 13 13.27 -14.12 -24.64
C GLN A 13 13.43 -15.08 -23.45
N ARG A 14 14.69 -15.32 -23.05
CA ARG A 14 14.97 -15.99 -21.77
C ARG A 14 14.70 -15.02 -20.62
N ARG A 15 14.32 -15.56 -19.47
CA ARG A 15 14.23 -14.80 -18.21
C ARG A 15 15.53 -14.02 -17.99
N TYR A 16 15.41 -12.74 -17.63
CA TYR A 16 16.59 -11.90 -17.38
C TYR A 16 16.34 -10.88 -16.28
N LEU A 17 17.40 -10.64 -15.50
CA LEU A 17 17.44 -9.66 -14.42
C LEU A 17 18.15 -8.39 -14.91
N ALA A 18 17.64 -7.23 -14.50
CA ALA A 18 18.25 -5.95 -14.80
C ALA A 18 17.96 -4.92 -13.70
N PRO A 19 18.85 -3.92 -13.49
CA PRO A 19 18.52 -2.74 -12.72
C PRO A 19 17.19 -2.11 -13.19
N ALA A 20 16.40 -1.63 -12.25
CA ALA A 20 15.12 -1.04 -12.56
C ALA A 20 15.27 0.40 -13.06
N ASP A 21 14.86 0.63 -14.30
CA ASP A 21 14.91 1.93 -14.97
C ASP A 21 13.52 2.55 -15.17
N THR A 22 13.43 3.85 -14.88
CA THR A 22 12.17 4.59 -15.08
C THR A 22 11.85 4.72 -16.55
N GLY A 23 10.61 4.38 -16.92
CA GLY A 23 10.11 4.49 -18.29
C GLY A 23 10.35 3.26 -19.14
N ASP A 24 10.88 2.18 -18.56
CA ASP A 24 10.96 0.87 -19.22
C ASP A 24 9.56 0.39 -19.63
N ASP A 25 9.30 0.32 -20.93
CA ASP A 25 7.97 -0.02 -21.43
C ASP A 25 7.58 -1.49 -21.14
N ASP A 26 8.53 -2.39 -20.86
CA ASP A 26 8.22 -3.78 -20.49
C ASP A 26 7.51 -3.87 -19.13
N LEU A 27 7.72 -2.88 -18.24
CA LEU A 27 7.04 -2.79 -16.95
C LEU A 27 5.56 -2.38 -17.07
N GLY A 28 5.11 -2.00 -18.27
CA GLY A 28 3.73 -1.58 -18.53
C GLY A 28 3.25 -0.51 -17.54
N PRO A 29 2.23 -0.77 -16.71
CA PRO A 29 1.73 0.19 -15.73
C PRO A 29 2.71 0.49 -14.58
N LEU A 30 3.69 -0.39 -14.32
CA LEU A 30 4.68 -0.21 -13.25
C LEU A 30 5.83 0.71 -13.64
N LYS A 31 5.94 1.12 -14.91
CA LYS A 31 7.14 1.74 -15.49
C LYS A 31 7.60 3.04 -14.85
N LEU A 32 6.73 3.74 -14.12
CA LEU A 32 7.08 4.98 -13.43
C LEU A 32 7.66 4.75 -12.03
N LEU A 33 7.44 3.57 -11.43
CA LEU A 33 7.90 3.21 -10.08
C LEU A 33 9.42 3.10 -9.91
N PRO A 34 10.21 2.50 -10.83
CA PRO A 34 11.65 2.26 -10.64
C PRO A 34 12.42 3.48 -10.13
N GLY A 35 13.05 3.40 -8.95
CA GLY A 35 13.70 4.55 -8.33
C GLY A 35 13.48 4.63 -6.83
N ILE A 36 13.96 5.73 -6.24
CA ILE A 36 13.83 6.03 -4.82
C ILE A 36 12.79 7.13 -4.64
N TRP A 37 11.79 6.84 -3.84
CA TRP A 37 10.72 7.77 -3.45
C TRP A 37 10.86 8.13 -1.99
N LYS A 38 10.73 9.41 -1.68
CA LYS A 38 10.86 9.92 -0.32
C LYS A 38 9.89 11.06 -0.06
N ASN A 39 9.50 11.18 1.20
CA ASN A 39 8.92 12.41 1.71
C ASN A 39 9.93 13.57 1.64
N GLU A 40 11.16 13.34 2.10
CA GLU A 40 12.18 14.37 2.13
C GLU A 40 12.88 14.57 0.78
N PRO A 41 13.30 15.81 0.44
CA PRO A 41 13.21 17.01 1.28
C PRO A 41 11.89 17.80 1.15
N ASN A 42 11.14 17.61 0.08
CA ASN A 42 10.08 18.57 -0.32
C ASN A 42 8.72 18.32 0.33
N LEU A 43 8.43 17.09 0.74
CA LEU A 43 7.15 16.62 1.28
C LEU A 43 7.35 15.94 2.64
N SER A 44 8.23 16.49 3.48
CA SER A 44 8.50 15.95 4.82
C SER A 44 7.22 15.87 5.66
N GLY A 45 7.03 14.75 6.36
CA GLY A 45 5.91 14.49 7.25
C GLY A 45 4.54 14.38 6.57
N ARG A 46 4.51 13.94 5.31
CA ARG A 46 3.26 13.67 4.58
C ARG A 46 2.76 12.22 4.67
N GLY A 47 3.45 11.37 5.44
CA GLY A 47 2.99 10.05 5.82
C GLY A 47 2.19 10.10 7.12
N TRP A 48 1.00 9.47 7.14
CA TRP A 48 0.13 9.41 8.31
C TRP A 48 -0.50 8.02 8.44
N ASN A 49 -0.58 7.50 9.66
CA ASN A 49 -1.36 6.29 9.92
C ASN A 49 -2.16 6.35 11.22
N ILE A 50 -3.21 5.53 11.23
CA ILE A 50 -4.06 5.24 12.39
C ILE A 50 -4.10 3.73 12.60
N ILE A 51 -4.00 3.29 13.85
CA ILE A 51 -4.12 1.87 14.21
C ILE A 51 -4.74 1.71 15.60
N ALA A 52 -5.71 0.80 15.71
CA ALA A 52 -6.17 0.33 17.01
C ALA A 52 -5.39 -0.94 17.40
N LEU A 53 -4.88 -0.97 18.63
CA LEU A 53 -4.05 -2.07 19.13
C LEU A 53 -4.63 -2.62 20.42
N PRO A 54 -4.65 -3.96 20.63
CA PRO A 54 -4.93 -4.55 21.92
C PRO A 54 -4.06 -3.92 23.02
N PHE A 55 -4.68 -3.49 24.11
CA PHE A 55 -4.02 -2.75 25.18
C PHE A 55 -4.70 -3.04 26.52
N ALA A 56 -3.90 -3.34 27.54
CA ALA A 56 -4.43 -3.56 28.88
C ALA A 56 -4.85 -2.23 29.51
N THR A 57 -6.11 -2.13 29.92
CA THR A 57 -6.64 -0.97 30.65
C THR A 57 -6.98 -1.35 32.09
N ALA A 58 -7.18 -0.34 32.94
CA ALA A 58 -7.62 -0.57 34.31
C ALA A 58 -9.02 -1.24 34.34
N PRO A 59 -9.32 -2.08 35.34
CA PRO A 59 -10.65 -2.65 35.51
C PRO A 59 -11.74 -1.58 35.48
N GLY A 60 -12.80 -1.81 34.71
CA GLY A 60 -13.92 -0.88 34.56
C GLY A 60 -13.77 0.18 33.46
N ALA A 61 -12.64 0.25 32.75
CA ALA A 61 -12.45 1.19 31.63
C ALA A 61 -13.43 0.97 30.45
N GLY A 62 -14.06 -0.21 30.35
CA GLY A 62 -15.05 -0.53 29.33
C GLY A 62 -14.48 -0.95 27.97
N PHE A 63 -13.18 -0.76 27.73
CA PHE A 63 -12.46 -1.15 26.52
C PHE A 63 -11.03 -1.62 26.84
N ASN A 64 -10.43 -2.40 25.94
CA ASN A 64 -9.07 -2.96 26.08
C ASN A 64 -8.22 -2.71 24.82
N TYR A 65 -8.33 -1.51 24.24
CA TYR A 65 -7.51 -1.10 23.11
C TYR A 65 -7.03 0.33 23.31
N ARG A 66 -5.96 0.67 22.60
CA ARG A 66 -5.52 2.05 22.40
C ARG A 66 -5.60 2.39 20.93
N LEU A 67 -6.00 3.62 20.62
CA LEU A 67 -5.94 4.17 19.29
C LEU A 67 -4.66 4.97 19.16
N MET A 68 -3.82 4.64 18.19
CA MET A 68 -2.53 5.26 17.94
C MET A 68 -2.55 5.98 16.60
N MET A 69 -2.06 7.22 16.61
CA MET A 69 -1.91 8.10 15.45
C MET A 69 -0.43 8.39 15.25
N ASN A 70 0.03 8.29 14.01
CA ASN A 70 1.43 8.49 13.65
C ASN A 70 1.57 9.43 12.46
N GLN A 71 2.54 10.33 12.54
CA GLN A 71 3.11 11.05 11.41
C GLN A 71 4.51 10.49 11.13
N TYR A 72 4.85 10.27 9.86
CA TYR A 72 6.11 9.63 9.49
C TYR A 72 6.70 10.17 8.17
N ASN A 73 7.99 9.87 8.00
CA ASN A 73 8.67 9.89 6.72
C ASN A 73 8.90 8.46 6.24
N GLU A 74 8.90 8.27 4.94
CA GLU A 74 9.07 6.98 4.29
C GLU A 74 10.13 7.06 3.20
N VAL A 75 10.84 5.94 3.02
CA VAL A 75 11.64 5.65 1.84
C VAL A 75 11.06 4.41 1.17
N LEU A 76 10.68 4.54 -0.09
CA LEU A 76 10.20 3.44 -0.91
C LEU A 76 11.13 3.31 -2.12
N THR A 77 11.79 2.17 -2.24
CA THR A 77 12.81 1.92 -3.28
C THR A 77 12.36 0.81 -4.19
N PHE A 78 12.44 1.02 -5.51
CA PHE A 78 12.20 0.01 -6.54
C PHE A 78 13.47 -0.19 -7.35
N SER A 79 14.08 -1.38 -7.31
CA SER A 79 15.50 -1.54 -7.66
C SER A 79 15.82 -2.59 -8.72
N LEU A 80 15.09 -3.69 -8.79
CA LEU A 80 15.37 -4.80 -9.69
C LEU A 80 14.15 -5.16 -10.51
N ILE A 81 14.36 -5.47 -11.79
CA ILE A 81 13.32 -6.03 -12.66
C ILE A 81 13.72 -7.44 -13.05
N ASP A 82 12.76 -8.36 -12.96
CA ASP A 82 12.86 -9.71 -13.50
C ASP A 82 11.83 -9.89 -14.63
N LYS A 83 12.34 -10.05 -15.85
CA LYS A 83 11.52 -10.01 -17.06
C LYS A 83 11.40 -11.39 -17.68
N GLY A 84 10.21 -11.67 -18.18
CA GLY A 84 9.91 -12.92 -18.86
C GLY A 84 9.89 -14.10 -17.89
N VAL A 85 9.41 -13.90 -16.66
CA VAL A 85 9.23 -14.96 -15.67
C VAL A 85 8.11 -15.87 -16.15
N PRO A 86 8.39 -17.15 -16.50
CA PRO A 86 7.37 -18.05 -17.02
C PRO A 86 6.75 -18.84 -15.87
N ASN A 87 5.46 -18.65 -15.64
CA ASN A 87 4.63 -19.54 -14.84
C ASN A 87 4.13 -20.65 -15.77
N ARG A 88 4.66 -21.87 -15.60
CA ARG A 88 4.42 -22.98 -16.52
C ARG A 88 3.01 -23.54 -16.39
N GLY A 89 2.36 -23.80 -17.51
CA GLY A 89 1.00 -24.32 -17.54
C GLY A 89 0.62 -24.91 -18.89
N ILE A 90 -0.47 -25.68 -18.91
CA ILE A 90 -1.03 -26.26 -20.14
C ILE A 90 -2.50 -25.87 -20.27
N SER A 91 -2.99 -25.88 -21.51
CA SER A 91 -4.43 -25.89 -21.80
C SER A 91 -4.77 -27.21 -22.48
N VAL A 92 -6.00 -27.69 -22.25
CA VAL A 92 -6.52 -28.91 -22.87
C VAL A 92 -7.64 -28.50 -23.81
N ASP A 93 -7.54 -28.89 -25.07
CA ASP A 93 -8.67 -28.82 -26.00
C ASP A 93 -9.64 -29.95 -25.64
N GLU A 94 -10.79 -29.60 -25.03
CA GLU A 94 -11.79 -30.57 -24.58
C GLU A 94 -12.36 -31.43 -25.72
N SER A 95 -12.33 -30.95 -26.97
CA SER A 95 -12.90 -31.66 -28.11
C SER A 95 -11.97 -32.74 -28.67
N SER A 96 -10.66 -32.52 -28.59
CA SER A 96 -9.65 -33.43 -29.12
C SER A 96 -8.84 -34.16 -28.03
N GLY A 97 -8.92 -33.71 -26.77
CA GLY A 97 -8.09 -34.17 -25.66
C GLY A 97 -6.63 -33.73 -25.77
N THR A 98 -6.28 -32.89 -26.76
CA THR A 98 -4.89 -32.47 -27.00
C THR A 98 -4.47 -31.44 -25.96
N THR A 99 -3.27 -31.61 -25.41
CA THR A 99 -2.65 -30.63 -24.51
C THR A 99 -1.69 -29.72 -25.26
N GLN A 100 -1.66 -28.44 -24.89
CA GLN A 100 -0.71 -27.47 -25.43
C GLN A 100 -0.17 -26.56 -24.32
N GLU A 101 1.09 -26.14 -24.46
CA GLU A 101 1.70 -25.18 -23.54
C GLU A 101 0.90 -23.88 -23.50
N SER A 102 0.62 -23.41 -22.29
CA SER A 102 -0.20 -22.24 -21.99
C SER A 102 0.39 -21.46 -20.82
N ASP A 103 1.69 -21.21 -20.91
CA ASP A 103 2.45 -20.47 -19.91
C ASP A 103 1.92 -19.05 -19.74
N GLN A 104 1.89 -18.59 -18.48
CA GLN A 104 1.74 -17.19 -18.14
C GLN A 104 3.12 -16.52 -18.05
N PHE A 105 3.24 -15.31 -18.58
CA PHE A 105 4.46 -14.50 -18.48
C PHE A 105 4.23 -13.28 -17.59
N VAL A 106 5.18 -13.06 -16.68
CA VAL A 106 5.15 -11.98 -15.71
C VAL A 106 6.41 -11.13 -15.83
N VAL A 107 6.25 -9.82 -15.61
CA VAL A 107 7.36 -8.90 -15.31
C VAL A 107 7.26 -8.50 -13.85
N THR A 108 8.34 -8.68 -13.12
CA THR A 108 8.40 -8.46 -11.67
C THR A 108 9.27 -7.24 -11.38
N LEU A 109 8.84 -6.41 -10.44
CA LEU A 109 9.57 -5.25 -9.93
C LEU A 109 9.74 -5.37 -8.42
N ASP A 110 10.98 -5.47 -7.97
CA ASP A 110 11.32 -5.56 -6.55
C ASP A 110 11.14 -4.20 -5.87
N TYR A 111 10.63 -4.21 -4.64
CA TYR A 111 10.59 -3.02 -3.81
C TYR A 111 10.99 -3.29 -2.36
N GLU A 112 11.45 -2.22 -1.70
CA GLU A 112 11.66 -2.16 -0.26
C GLU A 112 11.06 -0.88 0.30
N GLN A 113 10.27 -1.01 1.36
CA GLN A 113 9.68 0.08 2.12
C GLN A 113 10.35 0.22 3.49
N GLN A 114 10.63 1.45 3.91
CA GLN A 114 11.12 1.79 5.24
C GLN A 114 10.38 3.01 5.78
N VAL A 115 9.87 2.91 7.02
CA VAL A 115 9.11 4.00 7.67
C VAL A 115 9.80 4.44 8.96
N LYS A 116 9.99 5.76 9.08
CA LYS A 116 10.56 6.41 10.26
C LYS A 116 9.55 7.37 10.88
N GLN A 117 9.26 7.16 12.15
CA GLN A 117 8.33 7.99 12.92
C GLN A 117 8.85 9.43 13.07
N ILE A 118 7.96 10.41 12.92
CA ILE A 118 8.23 11.82 13.24
C ILE A 118 7.54 12.20 14.55
N SER A 119 6.27 11.84 14.68
CA SER A 119 5.45 12.11 15.86
C SER A 119 4.42 11.01 16.00
N ALA A 120 4.10 10.64 17.23
CA ALA A 120 3.01 9.73 17.52
C ALA A 120 2.30 10.14 18.81
N ALA A 121 1.02 9.83 18.87
CA ALA A 121 0.20 9.96 20.07
C ALA A 121 -0.78 8.79 20.12
N ASP A 122 -1.12 8.33 21.32
CA ASP A 122 -2.20 7.39 21.50
C ASP A 122 -3.19 7.81 22.59
N PHE A 123 -4.37 7.23 22.51
CA PHE A 123 -5.38 7.36 23.55
C PHE A 123 -5.98 5.99 23.89
N PRO A 124 -6.14 5.64 25.17
CA PRO A 124 -5.57 6.34 26.34
C PRO A 124 -4.04 6.41 26.24
N ASP A 125 -3.44 7.44 26.86
CA ASP A 125 -1.98 7.59 26.86
C ASP A 125 -1.36 6.34 27.49
N SER A 126 -0.63 5.60 26.66
CA SER A 126 -0.03 4.32 27.07
C SER A 126 1.42 4.47 27.51
N GLY A 127 2.08 5.59 27.20
CA GLY A 127 3.53 5.72 27.25
C GLY A 127 4.30 4.86 26.22
N LEU A 128 3.60 4.20 25.28
CA LEU A 128 4.18 3.28 24.28
C LEU A 128 4.13 3.82 22.84
N ALA A 129 3.70 5.07 22.62
CA ALA A 129 3.66 5.68 21.29
C ALA A 129 5.05 5.77 20.61
N GLY A 130 6.12 5.67 21.41
CA GLY A 130 7.50 5.70 20.93
C GLY A 130 8.02 7.12 20.63
N PRO A 131 9.34 7.33 20.63
CA PRO A 131 9.93 8.63 20.34
C PRO A 131 9.91 8.96 18.85
N ALA A 132 10.23 10.22 18.52
CA ALA A 132 10.59 10.60 17.15
C ALA A 132 11.81 9.81 16.67
N ASP A 133 11.96 9.72 15.34
CA ASP A 133 13.06 9.05 14.65
C ASP A 133 13.14 7.51 14.83
N LEU A 134 12.16 6.89 15.47
CA LEU A 134 12.08 5.43 15.60
C LEU A 134 11.79 4.78 14.22
N PRO A 135 12.59 3.79 13.77
CA PRO A 135 12.20 2.95 12.64
C PRO A 135 11.05 2.04 13.07
N ILE A 136 9.87 2.24 12.49
CA ILE A 136 8.64 1.56 12.91
C ILE A 136 8.17 0.50 11.91
N HIS A 137 8.71 0.50 10.69
CA HIS A 137 8.34 -0.47 9.67
C HIS A 137 9.46 -0.68 8.65
N HIS A 138 9.59 -1.92 8.17
CA HIS A 138 10.42 -2.33 7.05
C HIS A 138 9.70 -3.47 6.33
N GLU A 139 9.61 -3.43 5.01
CA GLU A 139 8.94 -4.47 4.22
C GLU A 139 9.62 -4.63 2.86
N PRO A 140 10.18 -5.80 2.53
CA PRO A 140 10.49 -6.18 1.16
C PRO A 140 9.27 -6.79 0.45
N GLY A 141 9.20 -6.62 -0.86
CA GLY A 141 8.14 -7.21 -1.67
C GLY A 141 8.37 -7.11 -3.17
N LEU A 142 7.37 -7.57 -3.91
CA LEU A 142 7.34 -7.59 -5.38
C LEU A 142 6.06 -6.96 -5.89
N TRP A 143 6.17 -6.19 -6.96
CA TRP A 143 5.05 -5.91 -7.86
C TRP A 143 5.14 -6.81 -9.09
N LEU A 144 4.02 -7.38 -9.50
CA LEU A 144 3.89 -8.20 -10.69
C LEU A 144 3.07 -7.48 -11.74
N TYR A 145 3.51 -7.55 -12.99
CA TYR A 145 2.71 -7.22 -14.17
C TYR A 145 2.45 -8.49 -14.98
N MET A 146 1.21 -8.98 -14.98
CA MET A 146 0.80 -10.22 -15.66
C MET A 146 0.40 -9.93 -17.11
N LEU A 147 1.10 -10.54 -18.06
CA LEU A 147 0.97 -10.24 -19.49
C LEU A 147 -0.13 -11.05 -20.20
N ASN A 148 -0.44 -12.23 -19.69
CA ASN A 148 -1.51 -13.12 -20.15
C ASN A 148 -2.07 -13.95 -18.97
N GLU A 149 -3.06 -14.80 -19.24
CA GLU A 149 -3.79 -15.57 -18.22
C GLU A 149 -4.27 -14.68 -17.07
N THR A 150 -4.88 -13.54 -17.40
CA THR A 150 -5.39 -12.56 -16.43
C THR A 150 -6.92 -12.65 -16.36
N PRO A 151 -7.49 -13.67 -15.68
CA PRO A 151 -8.94 -13.75 -15.50
C PRO A 151 -9.44 -12.47 -14.83
N LEU A 152 -10.66 -12.07 -15.18
CA LEU A 152 -11.30 -10.84 -14.69
C LEU A 152 -10.54 -9.54 -14.99
N GLY A 153 -9.47 -9.60 -15.80
CA GLY A 153 -8.61 -8.47 -16.12
C GLY A 153 -7.66 -8.05 -15.00
N LEU A 154 -7.31 -8.96 -14.08
CA LEU A 154 -6.33 -8.71 -13.03
C LEU A 154 -4.92 -8.70 -13.61
N ASP A 155 -4.38 -7.52 -13.88
CA ASP A 155 -3.10 -7.35 -14.58
C ASP A 155 -1.93 -6.97 -13.67
N VAL A 156 -2.20 -6.63 -12.40
CA VAL A 156 -1.17 -6.34 -11.40
C VAL A 156 -1.35 -7.14 -10.11
N GLY A 157 -0.23 -7.51 -9.49
CA GLY A 157 -0.20 -8.15 -8.18
C GLY A 157 0.85 -7.50 -7.28
N ARG A 158 0.62 -7.51 -5.97
CA ARG A 158 1.60 -7.08 -4.96
C ARG A 158 1.82 -8.22 -3.98
N LEU A 159 3.08 -8.58 -3.79
CA LEU A 159 3.53 -9.52 -2.78
C LEU A 159 4.35 -8.77 -1.73
N ALA A 160 4.15 -9.08 -0.46
CA ALA A 160 4.85 -8.44 0.65
C ALA A 160 5.17 -9.43 1.76
N THR A 161 6.28 -9.22 2.48
CA THR A 161 6.60 -9.92 3.72
C THR A 161 6.86 -8.91 4.83
N ILE A 162 6.05 -8.98 5.89
CA ILE A 162 6.03 -7.98 6.96
C ILE A 162 6.72 -8.59 8.18
N PRO A 163 7.70 -7.90 8.82
CA PRO A 163 8.45 -8.41 9.97
C PRO A 163 7.63 -8.51 11.28
N HIS A 164 6.32 -8.32 11.19
CA HIS A 164 5.34 -8.67 12.22
C HIS A 164 4.88 -10.14 12.12
N GLY A 165 5.24 -10.83 11.03
CA GLY A 165 4.94 -12.24 10.79
C GLY A 165 3.80 -12.45 9.80
N ASP A 166 3.68 -11.58 8.80
CA ASP A 166 2.62 -11.61 7.79
C ASP A 166 3.22 -11.76 6.38
N SER A 167 2.55 -12.53 5.53
CA SER A 167 2.85 -12.62 4.10
C SER A 167 1.59 -12.30 3.31
N VAL A 168 1.70 -11.45 2.30
CA VAL A 168 0.56 -10.86 1.58
C VAL A 168 0.65 -11.21 0.10
N LEU A 169 -0.49 -11.60 -0.49
CA LEU A 169 -0.74 -11.59 -1.92
C LEU A 169 -2.00 -10.75 -2.18
N ALA A 170 -1.84 -9.61 -2.85
CA ALA A 170 -2.95 -8.77 -3.28
C ALA A 170 -2.99 -8.72 -4.81
N LEU A 171 -4.17 -8.93 -5.39
CA LEU A 171 -4.38 -8.95 -6.84
C LEU A 171 -5.26 -7.77 -7.25
N GLY A 172 -5.09 -7.29 -8.48
CA GLY A 172 -5.89 -6.16 -8.91
C GLY A 172 -5.59 -5.65 -10.30
N LYS A 173 -5.91 -4.38 -10.51
CA LYS A 173 -5.94 -3.75 -11.83
C LYS A 173 -5.14 -2.47 -11.88
N SER A 174 -4.58 -2.20 -13.05
CA SER A 174 -3.99 -0.93 -13.41
C SER A 174 -4.93 -0.07 -14.27
N LYS A 175 -4.80 1.25 -14.17
CA LYS A 175 -5.51 2.22 -14.99
C LYS A 175 -4.64 3.46 -15.21
N VAL A 176 -4.78 4.12 -16.35
CA VAL A 176 -4.13 5.40 -16.65
C VAL A 176 -5.20 6.40 -17.03
N GLU A 177 -5.14 7.59 -16.44
CA GLU A 177 -6.10 8.68 -16.65
C GLU A 177 -5.36 10.01 -16.75
N ASP A 178 -5.83 10.90 -17.60
CA ASP A 178 -5.32 12.28 -17.62
C ASP A 178 -5.90 13.04 -16.41
N GLY A 179 -5.10 13.89 -15.79
CA GLY A 179 -5.49 14.67 -14.62
C GLY A 179 -5.23 14.02 -13.24
N PRO A 180 -5.77 14.62 -12.17
CA PRO A 180 -5.63 14.14 -10.79
C PRO A 180 -6.34 12.79 -10.57
N PRO A 181 -5.91 11.98 -9.58
CA PRO A 181 -6.64 10.78 -9.20
C PRO A 181 -7.97 11.08 -8.53
N ASP A 182 -8.89 10.13 -8.63
CA ASP A 182 -10.07 10.04 -7.78
C ASP A 182 -9.68 9.41 -6.42
N ILE A 183 -9.65 10.22 -5.36
CA ILE A 183 -9.31 9.79 -4.00
C ILE A 183 -10.60 9.72 -3.19
N PRO A 184 -10.94 8.55 -2.60
CA PRO A 184 -12.23 8.35 -1.94
C PRO A 184 -12.43 9.29 -0.74
N ASP A 185 -13.60 9.92 -0.65
CA ASP A 185 -13.95 10.90 0.39
C ASP A 185 -14.21 10.28 1.77
N GLU A 186 -14.71 9.05 1.80
CA GLU A 186 -15.26 8.43 3.01
C GLU A 186 -14.45 7.23 3.49
N VAL A 187 -13.14 7.43 3.73
CA VAL A 187 -12.30 6.38 4.33
C VAL A 187 -12.17 6.62 5.82
N SER A 188 -12.91 5.83 6.59
CA SER A 188 -12.97 5.90 8.05
C SER A 188 -12.16 4.79 8.73
N GLY A 189 -11.43 5.18 9.77
CA GLY A 189 -10.72 4.28 10.69
C GLY A 189 -11.58 3.72 11.81
N LEU A 190 -12.87 4.08 11.87
CA LEU A 190 -13.80 3.57 12.88
C LEU A 190 -13.98 2.05 12.74
N PRO A 191 -14.10 1.31 13.86
CA PRO A 191 -14.23 -0.13 13.83
C PRO A 191 -15.60 -0.57 13.29
N VAL A 192 -15.61 -1.68 12.55
CA VAL A 192 -16.83 -2.37 12.13
C VAL A 192 -17.15 -3.47 13.14
N GLY A 193 -18.39 -3.52 13.63
CA GLY A 193 -18.79 -4.42 14.72
C GLY A 193 -19.03 -3.73 16.04
N VAL A 194 -19.11 -2.41 16.02
CA VAL A 194 -19.48 -1.52 17.12
C VAL A 194 -20.46 -0.50 16.55
N SER A 195 -21.45 -0.05 17.34
CA SER A 195 -22.28 1.10 16.94
C SER A 195 -21.39 2.29 16.58
N PRO A 196 -21.52 2.89 15.37
CA PRO A 196 -20.65 3.97 14.92
C PRO A 196 -20.97 5.33 15.57
N ASP A 197 -21.92 5.38 16.50
CA ASP A 197 -22.26 6.57 17.28
C ASP A 197 -21.12 6.94 18.24
N VAL A 198 -20.14 7.71 17.74
CA VAL A 198 -18.97 8.13 18.51
C VAL A 198 -19.35 9.01 19.71
N GLU A 199 -20.45 9.75 19.62
CA GLU A 199 -20.91 10.64 20.69
C GLU A 199 -21.59 9.87 21.82
N GLY A 200 -22.46 8.92 21.49
CA GLY A 200 -23.22 8.14 22.46
C GLY A 200 -22.56 6.84 22.94
N ASN A 201 -21.46 6.40 22.33
CA ASN A 201 -20.83 5.11 22.65
C ASN A 201 -19.47 5.28 23.37
N PRO A 202 -19.40 5.07 24.71
CA PRO A 202 -18.15 5.18 25.47
C PRO A 202 -17.03 4.24 25.01
N TYR A 203 -17.37 3.13 24.36
CA TYR A 203 -16.39 2.21 23.79
C TYR A 203 -15.53 2.86 22.69
N LEU A 204 -16.04 3.90 22.03
CA LEU A 204 -15.35 4.66 21.00
C LEU A 204 -14.63 5.90 21.54
N SER A 205 -14.50 6.06 22.87
CA SER A 205 -13.83 7.22 23.46
C SER A 205 -12.40 7.47 22.95
N PRO A 206 -11.55 6.47 22.65
CA PRO A 206 -10.28 6.71 21.94
C PRO A 206 -10.42 7.39 20.57
N TYR A 207 -11.44 7.02 19.79
CA TYR A 207 -11.72 7.67 18.51
C TYR A 207 -12.25 9.07 18.74
N LYS A 208 -13.23 9.23 19.64
CA LYS A 208 -13.79 10.55 20.01
C LYS A 208 -12.70 11.53 20.39
N ASN A 209 -11.72 11.10 21.20
CA ASN A 209 -10.60 11.94 21.62
C ASN A 209 -9.88 12.59 20.42
N PHE A 210 -9.58 11.83 19.36
CA PHE A 210 -8.92 12.35 18.16
C PHE A 210 -9.87 13.01 17.14
N ILE A 211 -11.18 12.87 17.30
CA ILE A 211 -12.15 13.67 16.55
C ILE A 211 -12.25 15.07 17.18
N ASP A 212 -12.37 15.14 18.50
CA ASP A 212 -12.48 16.39 19.26
C ASP A 212 -11.13 17.13 19.31
N HIS A 213 -10.02 16.39 19.30
CA HIS A 213 -8.64 16.90 19.33
C HIS A 213 -7.82 16.28 18.18
N PRO A 214 -7.95 16.81 16.94
CA PRO A 214 -7.30 16.24 15.77
C PRO A 214 -5.79 16.11 15.93
N PHE A 215 -5.23 14.98 15.49
CA PHE A 215 -3.79 14.75 15.60
C PHE A 215 -3.03 15.64 14.60
N LYS A 216 -2.28 16.63 15.10
CA LYS A 216 -1.54 17.59 14.26
C LYS A 216 -0.09 17.19 13.96
N GLY A 217 0.43 16.17 14.63
CA GLY A 217 1.85 15.80 14.55
C GLY A 217 2.76 17.00 14.87
N VAL A 218 3.75 17.26 14.02
CA VAL A 218 4.66 18.41 14.13
C VAL A 218 4.24 19.63 13.30
N VAL A 219 3.06 19.61 12.68
CA VAL A 219 2.59 20.72 11.85
C VAL A 219 2.16 21.88 12.74
N SER A 220 2.87 23.00 12.62
CA SER A 220 2.64 24.21 13.43
C SER A 220 1.62 25.17 12.85
N ASP A 221 1.21 24.99 11.59
CA ASP A 221 0.19 25.83 10.94
C ASP A 221 -1.15 25.74 11.70
N PRO A 222 -1.67 26.85 12.26
CA PRO A 222 -2.95 26.85 12.95
C PRO A 222 -4.13 26.40 12.07
N ALA A 223 -4.06 26.64 10.76
CA ALA A 223 -5.09 26.26 9.80
C ALA A 223 -5.05 24.77 9.43
N PHE A 224 -4.00 24.03 9.85
CA PHE A 224 -3.93 22.59 9.60
C PHE A 224 -5.07 21.87 10.34
N PRO A 225 -5.96 21.15 9.60
CA PRO A 225 -7.12 20.49 10.20
C PRO A 225 -6.74 19.30 11.10
N GLY A 226 -5.52 18.77 10.96
CA GLY A 226 -5.09 17.54 11.61
C GLY A 226 -5.48 16.28 10.83
N PHE A 227 -4.93 15.15 11.26
CA PHE A 227 -5.30 13.83 10.79
C PHE A 227 -6.46 13.29 11.62
N LEU A 228 -7.58 13.00 10.95
CA LEU A 228 -8.86 12.68 11.59
C LEU A 228 -9.22 11.20 11.41
N PRO A 229 -9.67 10.49 12.47
CA PRO A 229 -10.04 9.08 12.37
C PRO A 229 -11.14 8.77 11.37
N HIS A 230 -12.10 9.68 11.17
CA HIS A 230 -13.27 9.45 10.32
C HIS A 230 -13.12 10.02 8.90
N ARG A 231 -11.99 10.69 8.59
CA ARG A 231 -11.71 11.34 7.29
C ARG A 231 -10.23 11.18 6.92
N THR A 232 -9.76 9.94 6.91
CA THR A 232 -8.32 9.64 6.81
C THR A 232 -7.68 10.05 5.47
N THR A 233 -8.46 10.26 4.42
CA THR A 233 -7.97 10.64 3.08
C THR A 233 -7.94 12.15 2.81
N ASP A 234 -8.44 13.00 3.73
CA ASP A 234 -8.47 14.46 3.54
C ASP A 234 -7.07 15.02 3.25
N LEU A 235 -6.03 14.52 3.93
CA LEU A 235 -4.67 15.01 3.74
C LEU A 235 -4.06 14.63 2.37
N LEU A 236 -4.56 13.56 1.73
CA LEU A 236 -4.16 13.25 0.36
C LEU A 236 -4.79 14.22 -0.65
N ARG A 237 -6.07 14.57 -0.46
CA ARG A 237 -6.75 15.59 -1.27
C ARG A 237 -6.12 16.97 -1.07
N ALA A 238 -5.88 17.37 0.18
CA ALA A 238 -5.23 18.63 0.49
C ALA A 238 -3.84 18.73 -0.17
N ALA A 239 -3.10 17.63 -0.25
CA ALA A 239 -1.81 17.60 -0.94
C ALA A 239 -1.92 17.79 -2.47
N ASN A 240 -3.11 17.67 -3.06
CA ASN A 240 -3.34 17.92 -4.49
C ASN A 240 -3.76 19.36 -4.78
N GLU A 241 -4.12 20.14 -3.76
CA GLU A 241 -4.51 21.54 -3.93
C GLU A 241 -3.35 22.36 -4.51
N GLY A 242 -3.63 23.11 -5.58
CA GLY A 242 -2.64 23.93 -6.28
C GLY A 242 -1.60 23.14 -7.10
N VAL A 243 -1.73 21.82 -7.22
CA VAL A 243 -0.81 20.99 -8.00
C VAL A 243 -1.42 20.61 -9.35
N GLU A 244 -0.78 21.03 -10.44
CA GLU A 244 -1.18 20.64 -11.79
C GLU A 244 -0.71 19.23 -12.13
N ILE A 245 -1.60 18.25 -11.95
CA ILE A 245 -1.36 16.85 -12.32
C ILE A 245 -1.78 16.65 -13.78
N LYS A 246 -0.82 16.24 -14.61
CA LYS A 246 -1.06 15.99 -16.03
C LYS A 246 -1.73 14.63 -16.26
N ARG A 247 -1.26 13.61 -15.54
CA ARG A 247 -1.68 12.23 -15.72
C ARG A 247 -1.42 11.43 -14.46
N THR A 248 -2.27 10.44 -14.22
CA THR A 248 -2.12 9.50 -13.11
C THR A 248 -2.21 8.07 -13.60
N THR A 249 -1.24 7.25 -13.17
CA THR A 249 -1.32 5.78 -13.26
C THR A 249 -1.75 5.24 -11.89
N THR A 250 -2.88 4.55 -11.85
CA THR A 250 -3.45 3.96 -10.64
C THR A 250 -3.18 2.46 -10.62
N LEU A 251 -2.65 1.95 -9.51
CA LEU A 251 -2.53 0.52 -9.22
C LEU A 251 -3.40 0.21 -8.00
N SER A 252 -4.46 -0.58 -8.18
CA SER A 252 -5.38 -0.95 -7.10
C SER A 252 -5.33 -2.45 -6.90
N VAL A 253 -4.93 -2.89 -5.71
CA VAL A 253 -4.82 -4.32 -5.34
C VAL A 253 -5.60 -4.62 -4.06
N ASP A 254 -6.11 -5.83 -3.98
CA ASP A 254 -6.96 -6.31 -2.89
C ASP A 254 -6.64 -7.77 -2.57
N THR A 255 -6.50 -8.11 -1.29
CA THR A 255 -6.24 -9.49 -0.84
C THR A 255 -7.50 -10.34 -0.80
N THR A 256 -8.70 -9.79 -1.00
CA THR A 256 -9.95 -10.58 -1.02
C THR A 256 -10.38 -10.96 -2.43
N VAL A 257 -9.59 -10.62 -3.45
CA VAL A 257 -9.87 -10.91 -4.85
C VAL A 257 -9.21 -12.23 -5.25
N GLU A 258 -10.00 -13.12 -5.86
CA GLU A 258 -9.55 -14.43 -6.35
C GLU A 258 -8.79 -15.22 -5.27
N THR A 259 -7.51 -15.50 -5.52
CA THR A 259 -6.62 -16.27 -4.65
C THR A 259 -5.73 -15.40 -3.77
N GLY A 260 -6.01 -14.09 -3.71
CA GLY A 260 -5.35 -13.19 -2.77
C GLY A 260 -5.56 -13.63 -1.32
N GLY A 261 -4.70 -13.12 -0.44
CA GLY A 261 -4.81 -13.41 0.99
C GLY A 261 -3.67 -12.84 1.82
N ILE A 262 -3.82 -12.99 3.13
CA ILE A 262 -2.78 -12.72 4.12
C ILE A 262 -2.57 -13.99 4.95
N HIS A 263 -1.33 -14.42 5.10
CA HIS A 263 -0.94 -15.53 5.95
C HIS A 263 -0.13 -15.03 7.13
N ASN A 264 -0.65 -15.29 8.34
CA ASN A 264 -0.13 -14.72 9.58
C ASN A 264 0.44 -15.81 10.49
N ILE A 265 1.49 -15.48 11.25
CA ILE A 265 2.00 -16.36 12.32
C ILE A 265 0.95 -16.54 13.43
N PRO A 266 1.03 -17.64 14.22
CA PRO A 266 -0.03 -17.97 15.18
C PRO A 266 -0.31 -16.90 16.25
N PHE A 267 0.67 -16.07 16.62
CA PHE A 267 0.44 -14.99 17.59
C PHE A 267 -0.46 -13.90 17.02
N VAL A 268 -0.19 -13.45 15.80
CA VAL A 268 -0.98 -12.44 15.09
C VAL A 268 -2.42 -12.92 14.93
N VAL A 269 -2.62 -14.17 14.48
CA VAL A 269 -3.95 -14.79 14.35
C VAL A 269 -4.75 -14.74 15.65
N ARG A 270 -4.11 -14.92 16.81
CA ARG A 270 -4.80 -14.93 18.11
C ARG A 270 -5.08 -13.55 18.67
N GLN A 271 -4.25 -12.56 18.38
CA GLN A 271 -4.27 -11.27 19.10
C GLN A 271 -4.85 -10.13 18.27
N ALA A 272 -4.42 -9.99 17.02
CA ALA A 272 -4.81 -8.93 16.10
C ALA A 272 -4.63 -9.42 14.67
N ASN A 273 -5.53 -10.27 14.20
CA ASN A 273 -5.37 -10.99 12.94
C ASN A 273 -5.47 -10.04 11.76
N ALA A 274 -4.41 -9.87 10.96
CA ALA A 274 -4.49 -9.14 9.70
C ALA A 274 -5.33 -9.95 8.69
N ALA A 275 -6.61 -9.58 8.56
CA ALA A 275 -7.61 -10.37 7.86
C ALA A 275 -7.71 -10.04 6.37
N SER A 276 -7.47 -8.78 6.00
CA SER A 276 -7.47 -8.34 4.61
C SER A 276 -6.74 -7.02 4.45
N MET A 277 -6.31 -6.73 3.21
CA MET A 277 -5.72 -5.46 2.83
C MET A 277 -6.26 -5.02 1.47
N LYS A 278 -6.60 -3.74 1.37
CA LYS A 278 -6.75 -3.02 0.10
C LYS A 278 -5.71 -1.92 0.02
N SER A 279 -5.05 -1.82 -1.13
CA SER A 279 -4.00 -0.82 -1.36
C SER A 279 -4.18 -0.17 -2.73
N THR A 280 -4.04 1.15 -2.78
CA THR A 280 -4.12 1.93 -4.01
C THR A 280 -2.94 2.88 -4.10
N PHE A 281 -2.20 2.79 -5.21
CA PHE A 281 -1.08 3.66 -5.54
C PHE A 281 -1.50 4.56 -6.71
N TRP A 282 -1.27 5.86 -6.57
CA TRP A 282 -1.49 6.87 -7.60
C TRP A 282 -0.15 7.51 -7.98
N ILE A 283 0.38 7.09 -9.13
CA ILE A 283 1.66 7.58 -9.65
C ILE A 283 1.35 8.74 -10.60
N GLN A 284 1.68 9.94 -10.17
CA GLN A 284 1.30 11.19 -10.80
C GLN A 284 2.47 11.77 -11.59
N GLU A 285 2.23 12.05 -12.87
CA GLU A 285 3.07 12.89 -13.71
C GLU A 285 2.58 14.34 -13.58
N LEU A 286 3.43 15.22 -13.04
CA LEU A 286 3.09 16.63 -12.90
C LEU A 286 3.38 17.42 -14.18
N VAL A 287 2.73 18.57 -14.34
CA VAL A 287 3.08 19.54 -15.39
C VAL A 287 4.47 20.11 -15.15
N GLU A 288 4.81 20.38 -13.88
CA GLU A 288 6.15 20.77 -13.42
C GLU A 288 7.21 19.78 -13.92
N LYS A 289 8.37 20.33 -14.31
CA LYS A 289 9.50 19.54 -14.80
C LYS A 289 10.60 19.43 -13.75
N ASP A 290 11.27 18.28 -13.73
CA ASP A 290 12.51 18.11 -12.99
C ASP A 290 13.67 18.87 -13.67
N LYS A 291 14.86 18.82 -13.02
CA LYS A 291 16.09 19.42 -13.54
C LYS A 291 16.56 18.87 -14.90
N HIS A 292 15.98 17.78 -15.37
CA HIS A 292 16.28 17.13 -16.65
C HIS A 292 15.19 17.39 -17.70
N GLY A 293 14.20 18.25 -17.41
CA GLY A 293 13.10 18.57 -18.32
C GLY A 293 12.03 17.47 -18.43
N LYS A 294 12.09 16.43 -17.59
CA LYS A 294 11.07 15.37 -17.53
C LYS A 294 9.96 15.76 -16.55
N PRO A 295 8.72 15.27 -16.71
CA PRO A 295 7.68 15.47 -15.70
C PRO A 295 8.19 15.08 -14.31
N LYS A 296 8.00 15.95 -13.31
CA LYS A 296 8.22 15.58 -11.91
C LYS A 296 7.24 14.49 -11.53
N LEU A 297 7.70 13.48 -10.80
CA LEU A 297 6.90 12.34 -10.40
C LEU A 297 6.56 12.42 -8.91
N ARG A 298 5.28 12.26 -8.60
CA ARG A 298 4.76 12.17 -7.24
C ARG A 298 3.98 10.87 -7.07
N LEU A 299 4.07 10.27 -5.89
CA LEU A 299 3.34 9.05 -5.53
C LEU A 299 2.46 9.37 -4.33
N GLN A 300 1.17 9.11 -4.46
CA GLN A 300 0.26 9.00 -3.33
C GLN A 300 -0.15 7.55 -3.15
N TYR A 301 -0.36 7.12 -1.91
CA TYR A 301 -1.03 5.85 -1.66
C TYR A 301 -2.01 5.93 -0.51
N LEU A 302 -2.99 5.02 -0.55
CA LEU A 302 -3.90 4.67 0.52
C LEU A 302 -3.81 3.16 0.72
N GLN A 303 -3.54 2.73 1.95
CA GLN A 303 -3.58 1.33 2.36
C GLN A 303 -4.51 1.17 3.56
N VAL A 304 -5.44 0.23 3.45
CA VAL A 304 -6.38 -0.15 4.51
C VAL A 304 -6.18 -1.63 4.80
N VAL A 305 -5.66 -1.93 5.98
CA VAL A 305 -5.56 -3.30 6.52
C VAL A 305 -6.66 -3.47 7.56
N LEU A 306 -7.46 -4.52 7.47
CA LEU A 306 -8.44 -4.85 8.52
C LEU A 306 -7.81 -5.83 9.49
N LEU A 307 -7.73 -5.42 10.76
CA LEU A 307 -7.32 -6.28 11.87
C LEU A 307 -8.56 -6.82 12.59
N ASP A 308 -8.63 -8.12 12.82
CA ASP A 308 -9.75 -8.75 13.51
C ASP A 308 -9.34 -9.12 14.94
N PHE A 309 -9.95 -8.46 15.93
CA PHE A 309 -9.77 -8.78 17.35
C PHE A 309 -10.91 -8.25 18.22
N PHE A 310 -11.07 -8.88 19.39
CA PHE A 310 -12.20 -8.69 20.32
C PHE A 310 -13.58 -9.01 19.74
N SER A 311 -14.47 -9.52 20.58
CA SER A 311 -15.85 -9.82 20.17
C SER A 311 -16.58 -8.55 19.76
N ARG A 312 -17.42 -8.68 18.73
CA ARG A 312 -18.34 -7.62 18.31
C ARG A 312 -19.26 -7.17 19.45
N ARG A 313 -19.70 -5.92 19.36
CA ARG A 313 -20.56 -5.23 20.34
C ARG A 313 -21.88 -4.75 19.75
N ASP A 314 -22.12 -5.03 18.48
CA ASP A 314 -23.37 -4.71 17.76
C ASP A 314 -24.39 -5.85 17.78
N GLY A 315 -24.13 -6.92 18.54
CA GLY A 315 -25.02 -8.08 18.67
C GLY A 315 -24.86 -9.13 17.57
N LEU A 316 -24.00 -8.90 16.57
CA LEU A 316 -23.68 -9.88 15.53
C LEU A 316 -22.54 -10.81 15.96
N PRO A 317 -22.47 -12.04 15.44
CA PRO A 317 -21.35 -12.95 15.73
C PRO A 317 -20.04 -12.49 15.08
N GLY A 318 -18.92 -12.93 15.63
CA GLY A 318 -17.58 -12.69 15.10
C GLY A 318 -16.77 -11.67 15.89
N LEU A 319 -15.71 -11.15 15.26
CA LEU A 319 -14.80 -10.16 15.83
C LEU A 319 -15.07 -8.76 15.27
N ILE A 320 -14.67 -7.74 16.04
CA ILE A 320 -14.60 -6.37 15.54
C ILE A 320 -13.51 -6.33 14.48
N ARG A 321 -13.79 -5.66 13.36
CA ARG A 321 -12.80 -5.36 12.33
C ARG A 321 -12.30 -3.94 12.52
N TRP A 322 -11.00 -3.77 12.68
CA TRP A 322 -10.35 -2.52 13.01
C TRP A 322 -9.54 -2.06 11.80
N PRO A 323 -9.95 -0.99 11.10
CA PRO A 323 -9.15 -0.45 10.02
C PRO A 323 -7.84 0.16 10.55
N HIS A 324 -6.73 -0.44 10.14
CA HIS A 324 -5.41 0.17 10.16
C HIS A 324 -5.19 0.86 8.82
N ILE A 325 -5.13 2.19 8.82
CA ILE A 325 -5.07 2.99 7.59
C ILE A 325 -3.76 3.74 7.56
N SER A 326 -3.05 3.62 6.44
CA SER A 326 -1.85 4.39 6.14
C SER A 326 -2.04 5.17 4.84
N ILE A 327 -1.65 6.45 4.85
CA ILE A 327 -1.64 7.33 3.68
C ILE A 327 -0.28 8.01 3.56
N ASN A 328 0.16 8.25 2.33
CA ASN A 328 1.36 9.04 2.12
C ASN A 328 1.30 9.83 0.81
N THR A 329 2.02 10.95 0.75
CA THR A 329 2.37 11.70 -0.47
C THR A 329 3.88 11.91 -0.50
N MET A 330 4.56 11.39 -1.52
CA MET A 330 6.01 11.42 -1.65
C MET A 330 6.44 11.75 -3.08
N GLU A 331 7.70 12.16 -3.27
CA GLU A 331 8.27 12.46 -4.57
C GLU A 331 9.37 11.47 -4.93
N LYS A 332 9.58 11.30 -6.23
CA LYS A 332 10.75 10.59 -6.72
C LYS A 332 11.97 11.49 -6.61
N VAL A 333 12.99 11.03 -5.88
CA VAL A 333 14.19 11.84 -5.59
C VAL A 333 15.44 11.36 -6.32
N ALA A 334 15.47 10.10 -6.76
CA ALA A 334 16.61 9.51 -7.45
C ALA A 334 16.21 8.30 -8.31
N PRO A 335 17.01 7.95 -9.34
CA PRO A 335 16.95 6.62 -9.95
C PRO A 335 17.32 5.53 -8.93
N SER A 336 17.03 4.29 -9.27
CA SER A 336 17.43 3.17 -8.42
C SER A 336 18.95 3.00 -8.48
N LYS A 337 19.55 2.57 -7.37
CA LYS A 337 20.96 2.13 -7.35
C LYS A 337 20.97 0.61 -7.23
N ALA A 338 20.63 -0.09 -8.29
CA ALA A 338 20.89 -1.52 -8.34
C ALA A 338 22.34 -1.73 -8.83
N GLU A 339 23.22 -2.20 -7.94
CA GLU A 339 24.46 -2.86 -8.34
C GLU A 339 24.12 -4.31 -8.66
N VAL A 340 23.75 -4.57 -9.91
CA VAL A 340 23.46 -5.92 -10.40
C VAL A 340 24.38 -6.18 -11.57
N GLU A 341 25.29 -7.15 -11.43
CA GLU A 341 25.93 -7.76 -12.60
C GLU A 341 24.83 -8.39 -13.45
N VAL A 342 24.70 -7.94 -14.69
CA VAL A 342 23.74 -8.50 -15.65
C VAL A 342 24.15 -9.94 -15.93
N ALA A 343 23.57 -10.88 -15.18
CA ALA A 343 23.78 -12.30 -15.37
C ALA A 343 22.54 -12.91 -16.03
N PRO A 344 22.68 -13.68 -17.13
CA PRO A 344 21.57 -14.48 -17.63
C PRO A 344 21.14 -15.46 -16.53
N ALA A 345 19.86 -15.41 -16.16
CA ALA A 345 19.31 -16.32 -15.15
C ALA A 345 19.38 -17.77 -15.66
N ILE A 346 19.85 -18.68 -14.81
CA ILE A 346 19.95 -20.11 -15.10
C ILE A 346 18.51 -20.68 -15.19
N GLN A 347 18.27 -21.53 -16.19
CA GLN A 347 17.01 -22.27 -16.34
C GLN A 347 16.75 -23.11 -15.09
N SER A 348 15.61 -22.90 -14.43
CA SER A 348 14.99 -23.89 -13.54
C SER A 348 13.73 -24.43 -14.21
#